data_AF-A0A816GE61-F1
#
_entry.id   AF-A0A816GE61-F1
#
_cell.length_a   1.000
_cell.length_b   1.000
_cell.length_c   1.000
_cell.angle_alpha   90.00
_cell.angle_beta   90.00
_cell.angle_gamma   90.00
#
_symmetry.space_group_name_H-M   'P 1'
#
loop_
_entity.id
_entity.type
_entity.pdbx_description
1 polymer ?
#
loop_
_entity_poly.entity_id
_entity_poly.type
_entity_poly.pdbx_seq_one_letter_code
_entity_poly.pdbx_strand_id
1 'polypeptide(L)'
;MQPIKIGTCTQFERRFYFNLNMNKCLEFDYSSCGANDNHFVTRDTCEDICDILLHGRTEDGKNTCCMTLPWSEWSACSSVCGRGTQVRLRAYKIKFLVMGFCSEPLEEFRDCEVPCDSAQMYRLSDTRKTMIKSIETAKKK
;
A
#
# COMPACT_ATOMS: atom_id res chain seq x y z
N MET A 1 -10.06 -7.42 4.26
CA MET A 1 -11.53 -7.44 4.35
C MET A 1 -11.95 -7.44 5.82
N GLN A 2 -13.04 -6.77 6.20
CA GLN A 2 -13.56 -6.76 7.58
C GLN A 2 -14.26 -8.10 7.94
N PRO A 3 -14.34 -8.50 9.22
CA PRO A 3 -15.13 -9.68 9.63
C PRO A 3 -16.63 -9.43 9.44
N ILE A 4 -17.46 -10.47 9.56
CA ILE A 4 -18.92 -10.33 9.53
C ILE A 4 -19.39 -9.40 10.64
N LYS A 5 -20.44 -8.62 10.37
CA LYS A 5 -21.07 -7.75 11.36
C LYS A 5 -22.58 -7.93 11.34
N ILE A 6 -23.09 -8.67 12.33
CA ILE A 6 -24.52 -8.97 12.47
C ILE A 6 -25.31 -7.70 12.76
N GLY A 7 -24.79 -6.79 13.60
CA GLY A 7 -25.50 -5.61 14.08
C GLY A 7 -26.30 -5.88 15.35
N THR A 8 -27.10 -4.91 15.79
CA THR A 8 -27.81 -4.95 17.09
C THR A 8 -29.33 -4.84 16.96
N CYS A 9 -29.86 -4.84 15.75
CA CYS A 9 -31.29 -4.75 15.51
C CYS A 9 -31.94 -6.14 15.58
N THR A 10 -33.26 -6.24 15.38
CA THR A 10 -34.03 -7.46 15.65
C THR A 10 -34.61 -8.13 14.41
N GLN A 11 -34.46 -7.51 13.23
CA GLN A 11 -34.97 -8.02 11.98
C GLN A 11 -33.86 -8.70 11.19
N PHE A 12 -33.96 -10.00 10.96
CA PHE A 12 -32.90 -10.75 10.29
C PHE A 12 -33.14 -10.89 8.79
N GLU A 13 -32.12 -10.54 8.02
CA GLU A 13 -32.09 -10.66 6.57
C GLU A 13 -30.86 -11.46 6.14
N ARG A 14 -31.03 -12.30 5.11
CA ARG A 14 -29.92 -13.06 4.54
C ARG A 14 -29.07 -12.14 3.67
N ARG A 15 -27.78 -12.06 3.98
CA ARG A 15 -26.81 -11.19 3.32
C ARG A 15 -25.53 -11.96 3.03
N PHE A 16 -24.66 -11.40 2.20
CA PHE A 16 -23.40 -12.02 1.81
C PHE A 16 -22.21 -11.27 2.40
N TYR A 17 -21.15 -11.99 2.71
CA TYR A 17 -19.85 -11.45 3.05
C TYR A 17 -18.76 -12.22 2.30
N PHE A 18 -17.64 -11.55 2.03
CA PHE A 18 -16.50 -12.19 1.40
C PHE A 18 -15.59 -12.85 2.44
N ASN A 19 -15.37 -14.16 2.30
CA ASN A 19 -14.44 -14.93 3.10
C ASN A 19 -13.10 -15.09 2.37
N LEU A 20 -12.06 -14.43 2.89
CA LEU A 20 -10.71 -14.43 2.31
C LEU A 20 -10.01 -15.80 2.37
N ASN A 21 -10.31 -16.63 3.36
CA ASN A 21 -9.64 -17.93 3.49
C ASN A 21 -10.15 -18.93 2.44
N MET A 22 -11.41 -18.81 2.07
CA MET A 22 -12.07 -19.69 1.11
C MET A 22 -12.16 -19.07 -0.28
N ASN A 23 -11.84 -17.78 -0.42
CA ASN A 23 -12.09 -16.98 -1.63
C ASN A 23 -13.53 -17.13 -2.13
N LYS A 24 -14.49 -17.06 -1.21
CA LYS A 24 -15.91 -17.28 -1.50
C LYS A 24 -16.79 -16.27 -0.79
N CYS A 25 -17.86 -15.89 -1.48
CA CYS A 25 -18.99 -15.22 -0.86
C CYS A 25 -19.82 -16.23 -0.09
N LEU A 26 -19.95 -16.00 1.22
CA LEU A 26 -20.71 -16.82 2.13
C LEU A 26 -21.87 -16.01 2.69
N GLU A 27 -22.95 -16.70 3.03
CA GLU A 27 -24.15 -16.08 3.59
C GLU A 27 -24.03 -15.91 5.10
N PHE A 28 -24.66 -14.87 5.64
CA PHE A 28 -24.84 -14.67 7.08
C PHE A 28 -26.17 -13.95 7.36
N ASP A 29 -26.68 -14.09 8.60
CA ASP A 29 -27.89 -13.40 9.04
C ASP A 29 -27.54 -12.01 9.58
N TYR A 30 -27.96 -10.97 8.86
CA TYR A 30 -27.76 -9.57 9.20
C TYR A 30 -28.98 -9.01 9.91
N SER A 31 -28.79 -8.32 11.03
CA SER A 31 -29.88 -7.77 11.86
C SER A 31 -30.58 -6.53 11.30
N SER A 32 -30.36 -6.17 10.03
CA SER A 32 -30.95 -5.00 9.34
C SER A 32 -30.42 -3.62 9.79
N CYS A 33 -29.42 -3.54 10.67
CA CYS A 33 -28.75 -2.28 10.97
C CYS A 33 -27.26 -2.42 11.34
N GLY A 34 -26.49 -1.34 11.18
CA GLY A 34 -25.09 -1.28 11.61
C GLY A 34 -24.15 -2.14 10.78
N ALA A 35 -24.42 -2.31 9.48
CA ALA A 35 -23.53 -3.03 8.56
C ALA A 35 -22.11 -2.41 8.54
N ASN A 36 -21.15 -3.20 8.09
CA ASN A 36 -19.83 -2.72 7.72
C ASN A 36 -19.63 -2.86 6.20
N ASP A 37 -18.43 -2.65 5.70
CA ASP A 37 -18.16 -2.66 4.24
C ASP A 37 -18.13 -4.08 3.66
N ASN A 38 -18.02 -5.13 4.50
CA ASN A 38 -18.09 -6.53 4.09
C ASN A 38 -19.51 -7.10 4.25
N HIS A 39 -20.48 -6.42 3.63
CA HIS A 39 -21.89 -6.75 3.70
C HIS A 39 -22.56 -6.44 2.35
N PHE A 40 -23.07 -7.47 1.69
CA PHE A 40 -23.62 -7.39 0.35
C PHE A 40 -25.04 -7.95 0.32
N VAL A 41 -25.88 -7.35 -0.52
CA VAL A 41 -27.29 -7.74 -0.65
C VAL A 41 -27.40 -9.04 -1.44
N THR A 42 -26.65 -9.16 -2.53
CA THR A 42 -26.69 -10.30 -3.43
C THR A 42 -25.35 -11.02 -3.46
N ARG A 43 -25.38 -12.31 -3.80
CA ARG A 43 -24.16 -13.07 -4.05
C ARG A 43 -23.34 -12.42 -5.15
N ASP A 44 -23.99 -12.03 -6.24
CA ASP A 44 -23.34 -11.39 -7.39
C ASP A 44 -22.60 -10.11 -6.98
N THR A 45 -23.19 -9.21 -6.18
CA THR A 45 -22.47 -7.99 -5.73
C THR A 45 -21.29 -8.28 -4.78
N CYS A 46 -21.34 -9.40 -4.06
CA CYS A 46 -20.21 -9.90 -3.30
C CYS A 46 -19.15 -10.55 -4.22
N GLU A 47 -19.59 -11.28 -5.25
CA GLU A 47 -18.74 -11.96 -6.23
C GLU A 47 -18.21 -10.99 -7.31
N ASP A 48 -18.77 -9.79 -7.46
CA ASP A 48 -18.25 -8.71 -8.29
C ASP A 48 -16.94 -8.16 -7.69
N ILE A 49 -16.80 -8.27 -6.37
CA ILE A 49 -15.49 -8.10 -5.71
C ILE A 49 -14.52 -9.18 -6.22
N CYS A 50 -15.03 -10.40 -6.48
CA CYS A 50 -14.29 -11.47 -7.13
C CYS A 50 -14.02 -11.24 -8.61
N ASP A 51 -14.86 -10.55 -9.40
CA ASP A 51 -14.54 -10.26 -10.81
C ASP A 51 -13.37 -9.28 -10.96
N ILE A 52 -13.18 -8.40 -9.97
CA ILE A 52 -11.96 -7.60 -9.82
C ILE A 52 -10.75 -8.46 -9.36
N LEU A 53 -10.98 -9.57 -8.67
CA LEU A 53 -9.94 -10.40 -8.02
C LEU A 53 -9.57 -11.72 -8.75
N LEU A 54 -10.42 -12.27 -9.62
CA LEU A 54 -10.28 -13.62 -10.20
C LEU A 54 -10.47 -13.69 -11.73
N HIS A 55 -11.20 -12.76 -12.36
CA HIS A 55 -11.45 -12.79 -13.82
C HIS A 55 -10.98 -11.57 -14.61
N GLY A 56 -10.23 -10.65 -14.01
CA GLY A 56 -9.45 -9.69 -14.78
C GLY A 56 -8.18 -10.32 -15.38
N ARG A 57 -8.30 -11.26 -16.33
CA ARG A 57 -7.23 -11.48 -17.31
C ARG A 57 -7.33 -10.35 -18.32
N THR A 58 -6.33 -9.48 -18.37
CA THR A 58 -6.16 -8.62 -19.55
C THR A 58 -5.86 -9.49 -20.77
N GLU A 59 -5.98 -8.94 -21.98
CA GLU A 59 -5.60 -9.62 -23.24
C GLU A 59 -4.18 -10.21 -23.18
N ASP A 60 -3.30 -9.66 -22.32
CA ASP A 60 -1.93 -10.10 -22.05
C ASP A 60 -1.79 -11.20 -20.97
N GLY A 61 -2.88 -11.70 -20.39
CA GLY A 61 -2.86 -12.80 -19.42
C GLY A 61 -2.33 -12.44 -18.01
N LYS A 62 -2.21 -11.16 -17.65
CA LYS A 62 -1.79 -10.72 -16.31
C LYS A 62 -2.98 -10.61 -15.34
N ASN A 63 -2.77 -11.03 -14.09
CA ASN A 63 -3.75 -10.96 -13.01
C ASN A 63 -4.01 -9.50 -12.57
N THR A 64 -5.27 -9.06 -12.62
CA THR A 64 -5.71 -7.71 -12.24
C THR A 64 -5.47 -7.36 -10.76
N CYS A 65 -5.43 -8.34 -9.86
CA CYS A 65 -5.24 -8.10 -8.43
C CYS A 65 -3.84 -7.54 -8.08
N CYS A 66 -2.79 -7.99 -8.78
CA CYS A 66 -1.42 -7.51 -8.58
C CYS A 66 -1.03 -6.38 -9.53
N MET A 67 -1.99 -5.77 -10.24
CA MET A 67 -1.70 -4.62 -11.08
C MET A 67 -1.14 -3.48 -10.25
N THR A 68 -0.02 -2.97 -10.71
CA THR A 68 0.63 -1.79 -10.14
C THR A 68 0.29 -0.57 -10.97
N LEU A 69 0.25 0.58 -10.32
CA LEU A 69 0.30 1.87 -10.99
C LEU A 69 1.66 2.01 -11.72
N PRO A 70 1.76 2.92 -12.71
CA PRO A 70 3.05 3.31 -13.24
C PRO A 70 4.01 3.69 -12.11
N TRP A 71 5.30 3.43 -12.33
CA TRP A 71 6.33 3.96 -11.45
C TRP A 71 6.22 5.48 -11.36
N SER A 72 6.46 6.01 -10.17
CA SER A 72 6.74 7.43 -10.02
C SER A 72 7.98 7.82 -10.81
N GLU A 73 8.15 9.12 -11.00
CA GLU A 73 9.47 9.66 -11.31
C GLU A 73 10.47 9.27 -10.22
N TRP A 74 11.74 9.19 -10.60
CA TRP A 74 12.83 8.98 -9.63
C TRP A 74 12.88 10.14 -8.64
N SER A 75 13.10 9.81 -7.36
CA SER A 75 13.36 10.82 -6.33
C SER A 75 14.59 11.65 -6.69
N ALA A 76 14.77 12.79 -6.02
CA ALA A 76 16.08 13.43 -5.96
C ALA A 76 17.15 12.46 -5.41
N CYS A 77 18.42 12.69 -5.77
CA CYS A 77 19.53 11.90 -5.24
C CYS A 77 19.58 12.05 -3.71
N SER A 78 19.77 10.95 -2.97
CA SER A 78 19.86 10.96 -1.50
C SER A 78 20.98 11.86 -0.97
N SER A 79 22.01 12.07 -1.79
CA SER A 79 23.16 12.90 -1.48
C SER A 79 23.00 14.27 -2.14
N VAL A 80 23.29 15.34 -1.39
CA VAL A 80 23.33 16.72 -1.93
C VAL A 80 24.34 16.82 -3.07
N CYS A 81 25.48 16.13 -2.93
CA CYS A 81 26.45 15.90 -3.99
C CYS A 81 27.25 14.61 -3.70
N GLY A 82 27.99 14.12 -4.69
CA GLY A 82 28.69 12.85 -4.69
C GLY A 82 27.77 11.68 -5.04
N ARG A 83 28.19 10.47 -4.66
CA ARG A 83 27.39 9.25 -4.83
C ARG A 83 26.22 9.22 -3.86
N GLY A 84 25.06 8.79 -4.36
CA GLY A 84 23.86 8.55 -3.56
C GLY A 84 22.96 7.54 -4.25
N THR A 85 21.72 7.45 -3.77
CA THR A 85 20.71 6.56 -4.30
C THR A 85 19.43 7.34 -4.57
N GLN A 86 18.76 7.03 -5.66
CA GLN A 86 17.39 7.46 -5.96
C GLN A 86 16.46 6.28 -5.72
N VAL A 87 15.26 6.58 -5.26
CA VAL A 87 14.18 5.62 -5.13
C VAL A 87 13.02 6.05 -6.01
N ARG A 88 12.36 5.10 -6.66
CA ARG A 88 11.04 5.31 -7.24
C ARG A 88 10.07 4.33 -6.62
N LEU A 89 8.83 4.77 -6.51
CA LEU A 89 7.79 4.02 -5.85
C LEU A 89 6.67 3.75 -6.85
N ARG A 90 6.02 2.61 -6.69
CA ARG A 90 4.70 2.37 -7.28
C ARG A 90 3.81 1.77 -6.21
N ALA A 91 2.51 1.80 -6.46
CA ALA A 91 1.56 1.16 -5.58
C ALA A 91 0.75 0.15 -6.37
N TYR A 92 0.18 -0.83 -5.69
CA TYR A 92 -0.91 -1.59 -6.28
C TYR A 92 -2.09 -0.67 -6.57
N LYS A 93 -2.77 -0.92 -7.69
CA LYS A 93 -3.98 -0.17 -8.07
C LYS A 93 -5.08 -0.31 -7.00
N ILE A 94 -5.12 -1.42 -6.26
CA ILE A 94 -6.15 -1.71 -5.25
C ILE A 94 -5.53 -1.95 -3.85
N LYS A 95 -5.05 -0.90 -3.19
CA LYS A 95 -4.29 -0.95 -1.92
C LYS A 95 -4.88 -1.85 -0.80
N PHE A 96 -6.20 -2.00 -0.71
CA PHE A 96 -6.88 -2.68 0.40
C PHE A 96 -6.93 -4.22 0.31
N LEU A 97 -6.71 -4.81 -0.87
CA LEU A 97 -6.91 -6.24 -1.11
C LEU A 97 -5.58 -7.03 -1.19
N VAL A 98 -4.44 -6.35 -1.13
CA VAL A 98 -3.16 -6.90 -1.61
C VAL A 98 -2.15 -7.23 -0.52
N MET A 99 -2.40 -6.82 0.74
CA MET A 99 -1.43 -7.08 1.81
C MET A 99 -1.29 -8.59 2.04
N GLY A 100 -0.15 -9.15 1.61
CA GLY A 100 0.22 -10.55 1.79
C GLY A 100 -0.06 -11.49 0.60
N PHE A 101 -0.73 -11.03 -0.46
CA PHE A 101 -1.12 -11.88 -1.60
C PHE A 101 -0.33 -11.63 -2.89
N CYS A 102 0.30 -10.46 -3.03
CA CYS A 102 1.12 -10.13 -4.19
C CYS A 102 2.57 -9.84 -3.77
N SER A 103 3.50 -10.26 -4.62
CA SER A 103 4.95 -10.14 -4.42
C SER A 103 5.63 -9.20 -5.42
N GLU A 104 4.85 -8.38 -6.14
CA GLU A 104 5.41 -7.39 -7.06
C GLU A 104 6.22 -6.32 -6.29
N PRO A 105 7.42 -5.94 -6.78
CA PRO A 105 8.22 -4.92 -6.10
C PRO A 105 7.50 -3.58 -6.16
N LEU A 106 7.32 -2.93 -5.02
CA LEU A 106 6.70 -1.58 -4.93
C LEU A 106 7.74 -0.45 -4.83
N GLU A 107 9.01 -0.82 -4.63
CA GLU A 107 10.12 0.10 -4.52
C GLU A 107 11.25 -0.36 -5.44
N GLU A 108 11.92 0.59 -6.05
CA GLU A 108 13.10 0.34 -6.88
C GLU A 108 14.16 1.39 -6.57
N PHE A 109 15.42 0.94 -6.50
CA PHE A 109 16.58 1.73 -6.14
C PHE A 109 17.55 1.81 -7.30
N ARG A 110 18.16 2.98 -7.49
CA ARG A 110 19.23 3.19 -8.47
C ARG A 110 20.29 4.11 -7.90
N ASP A 111 21.56 3.85 -8.23
CA ASP A 111 22.65 4.77 -7.92
C ASP A 111 22.52 6.09 -8.70
N CYS A 112 22.95 7.18 -8.06
CA CYS A 112 23.06 8.50 -8.66
C CYS A 112 24.39 9.15 -8.28
N GLU A 113 24.86 10.04 -9.14
CA GLU A 113 26.02 10.86 -8.88
C GLU A 113 25.68 12.32 -9.19
N VAL A 114 25.89 13.17 -8.19
CA VAL A 114 25.66 14.61 -8.31
C VAL A 114 27.01 15.31 -8.17
N PRO A 115 27.44 16.13 -9.13
CA PRO A 115 28.72 16.83 -9.03
C PRO A 115 28.80 17.69 -7.76
N CYS A 116 29.91 17.59 -7.03
CA CYS A 116 30.14 18.43 -5.86
C CYS A 116 30.83 19.74 -6.26
N ASP A 117 30.20 20.86 -5.94
CA ASP A 117 30.89 22.16 -5.90
C ASP A 117 31.47 22.46 -4.50
N SER A 118 32.34 23.45 -4.42
CA SER A 118 33.01 23.85 -3.17
C SER A 118 32.03 24.38 -2.11
N ALA A 119 30.93 25.01 -2.52
CA ALA A 119 29.92 25.54 -1.60
C ALA A 119 29.03 24.44 -1.00
N GLN A 120 28.76 23.37 -1.74
CA GLN A 120 28.04 22.18 -1.27
C GLN A 120 28.89 21.38 -0.30
N MET A 121 30.19 21.21 -0.58
CA MET A 121 31.13 20.55 0.33
C MET A 121 31.25 21.28 1.67
N TYR A 122 31.35 22.61 1.66
CA TYR A 122 31.38 23.41 2.88
C TYR A 122 30.11 23.26 3.72
N ARG A 123 28.92 23.35 3.09
CA ARG A 123 27.61 23.17 3.76
C ARG A 123 27.45 21.79 4.39
N LEU A 124 27.89 20.73 3.70
CA LEU A 124 27.88 19.37 4.26
C LEU A 124 28.77 19.26 5.50
N SER A 125 29.93 19.91 5.50
CA SER A 125 30.84 19.93 6.65
C SER A 125 30.22 20.61 7.88
N ASP A 126 29.51 21.73 7.70
CA ASP A 126 28.87 22.46 8.79
C ASP A 126 27.60 21.80 9.30
N THR A 127 26.83 21.17 8.40
CA THR A 127 25.67 20.34 8.79
C THR A 127 26.12 19.16 9.66
N ARG A 128 27.23 18.51 9.29
CA ARG A 128 27.85 17.43 10.08
C ARG A 128 28.28 17.90 11.47
N LYS A 129 28.95 19.06 11.57
CA LYS A 129 29.32 19.65 12.88
C LYS A 129 28.09 19.93 13.74
N THR A 130 27.03 20.46 13.14
CA THR A 130 25.78 20.77 13.85
C THR A 130 25.12 19.52 14.40
N MET A 131 25.01 18.44 13.60
CA MET A 131 24.47 17.16 14.09
C MET A 131 25.28 16.58 15.25
N ILE A 132 26.62 16.59 15.16
CA ILE A 132 27.49 16.08 16.24
C ILE A 132 27.24 16.86 17.53
N LYS A 133 27.19 18.18 17.45
CA LYS A 133 26.90 19.05 18.59
C LYS A 133 25.52 18.76 19.20
N SER A 134 24.49 18.52 18.39
CA SER A 134 23.16 18.15 18.85
C SER A 134 23.15 16.79 19.58
N ILE A 135 23.88 15.79 19.06
CA ILE A 135 24.01 14.48 19.70
C ILE A 135 24.75 14.58 21.04
N GLU A 136 25.84 15.33 21.11
CA GLU A 136 26.59 15.56 22.35
C GLU A 136 25.74 16.27 23.42
N THR A 137 24.91 17.22 23.00
CA THR A 137 24.00 17.94 23.89
C THR A 137 22.88 17.01 24.40
N ALA A 138 22.36 16.12 23.56
CA ALA A 138 21.36 15.12 23.93
C ALA A 138 21.91 14.05 24.89
N LYS A 139 23.21 13.72 24.81
CA LYS A 139 23.88 12.78 25.73
C LYS A 139 24.21 13.38 27.11
N LYS A 140 24.17 14.71 27.25
CA LYS A 140 24.45 15.44 28.50
C LYS A 140 23.18 15.76 29.31
N LYS A 141 22.03 15.25 28.88
CA LYS A 141 20.71 15.47 29.49
C LYS A 141 20.14 14.13 29.93
#